data_AF-A0A962Z8E7-F1
#
_entry.id   AF-A0A962Z8E7-F1
#
_cell.length_a   1.000
_cell.length_b   1.000
_cell.length_c   1.000
_cell.angle_alpha   90.00
_cell.angle_beta   90.00
_cell.angle_gamma   90.00
#
_symmetry.space_group_name_H-M   'P 1'
#
loop_
_entity.id
_entity.type
_entity.pdbx_description
1 polymer ?
#
loop_
_entity_poly.entity_id
_entity_poly.type
_entity_poly.pdbx_seq_one_letter_code
_entity_poly.pdbx_strand_id
1 'polypeptide(L)'
;HADVKARDSFERLLQFPFIGLDHVERVRLAATIHARYGGKPKKDPVLHPAIDLLTPSQRRHALILGRAMLVAYRFSGSVPEILDASHLAITDDDVTLHVDHPTTIPDSDAVRARLKRLAKALKVKEFRIM
;
A
#
# COMPACT_ATOMS: atom_id res chain seq x y z
N HIS A 1 12.25 -0.75 -12.60
CA HIS A 1 10.82 -0.53 -12.92
C HIS A 1 9.95 -0.91 -11.71
N ALA A 2 8.80 -0.25 -11.46
CA ALA A 2 7.99 -0.50 -10.26
C ALA A 2 7.40 -1.91 -10.21
N ASP A 3 6.95 -2.44 -11.36
CA ASP A 3 6.40 -3.79 -11.45
C ASP A 3 7.44 -4.88 -11.10
N VAL A 4 8.70 -4.69 -11.51
CA VAL A 4 9.81 -5.60 -11.15
C VAL A 4 10.07 -5.58 -9.64
N LYS A 5 10.11 -4.40 -9.02
CA LYS A 5 10.29 -4.29 -7.56
C LYS A 5 9.19 -5.00 -6.78
N ALA A 6 7.94 -4.90 -7.24
CA ALA A 6 6.82 -5.57 -6.58
C ALA A 6 6.95 -7.10 -6.66
N ARG A 7 7.27 -7.62 -7.84
CA ARG A 7 7.51 -9.05 -8.08
C ARG A 7 8.67 -9.58 -7.23
N ASP A 8 9.85 -8.97 -7.37
CA ASP A 8 11.07 -9.43 -6.71
C ASP A 8 10.93 -9.41 -5.19
N SER A 9 10.29 -8.36 -4.64
CA SER A 9 10.09 -8.25 -3.19
C SER A 9 9.13 -9.32 -2.69
N PHE A 10 8.09 -9.65 -3.45
CA PHE A 10 7.15 -10.72 -3.09
C PHE A 10 7.88 -12.07 -3.02
N GLU A 11 8.61 -12.44 -4.08
CA GLU A 11 9.36 -13.71 -4.14
C GLU A 11 10.41 -13.80 -3.02
N ARG A 12 11.18 -12.73 -2.80
CA ARG A 12 12.19 -12.67 -1.74
C ARG A 12 11.59 -12.84 -0.35
N LEU A 13 10.46 -12.20 -0.05
CA LEU A 13 9.81 -12.30 1.26
C LEU A 13 9.22 -13.70 1.51
N LEU A 14 8.77 -14.40 0.47
CA LEU A 14 8.33 -15.79 0.62
C LEU A 14 9.47 -16.75 0.97
N GLN A 15 10.65 -16.50 0.39
CA GLN A 15 11.84 -17.34 0.58
C GLN A 15 12.64 -16.96 1.83
N PHE A 16 12.43 -15.76 2.37
CA PHE A 16 13.17 -15.30 3.54
C PHE A 16 12.82 -16.13 4.79
N PRO A 17 13.83 -16.59 5.56
CA PRO A 17 13.62 -17.46 6.71
C PRO A 17 13.19 -16.65 7.95
N PHE A 18 11.98 -16.10 7.92
CA PHE A 18 11.41 -15.42 9.08
C PHE A 18 11.24 -16.38 10.26
N ILE A 19 11.67 -15.94 11.44
CA ILE A 19 11.39 -16.61 12.72
C ILE A 19 10.13 -15.97 13.30
N GLY A 20 9.20 -16.80 13.79
CA GLY A 20 7.98 -16.34 14.47
C GLY A 20 6.85 -15.88 13.55
N LEU A 21 6.91 -16.17 12.25
CA LEU A 21 5.78 -16.00 11.31
C LEU A 21 5.34 -17.34 10.73
N ASP A 22 4.03 -17.59 10.72
CA ASP A 22 3.48 -18.73 9.99
C ASP A 22 3.46 -18.48 8.45
N HIS A 23 3.01 -19.47 7.69
CA HIS A 23 2.92 -19.36 6.23
C HIS A 23 1.94 -18.28 5.77
N VAL A 24 0.77 -18.17 6.41
CA VAL A 24 -0.27 -17.19 6.07
C VAL A 24 0.23 -15.78 6.35
N GLU A 25 0.87 -15.56 7.48
CA GLU A 25 1.47 -14.29 7.88
C GLU A 25 2.59 -13.86 6.94
N ARG A 26 3.45 -14.80 6.54
CA ARG A 26 4.51 -14.55 5.55
C ARG A 26 3.92 -14.12 4.21
N VAL A 27 2.91 -14.83 3.71
CA VAL A 27 2.24 -14.47 2.45
C VAL A 27 1.54 -13.11 2.58
N ARG A 28 0.88 -12.84 3.71
CA ARG A 28 0.24 -11.54 3.96
C ARG A 28 1.25 -10.40 3.96
N LEU A 29 2.41 -10.58 4.60
CA LEU A 29 3.52 -9.62 4.57
C LEU A 29 4.04 -9.41 3.14
N ALA A 30 4.32 -10.48 2.40
CA ALA A 30 4.78 -10.41 1.02
C ALA A 30 3.76 -9.68 0.13
N ALA A 31 2.46 -9.97 0.27
CA ALA A 31 1.38 -9.33 -0.47
C ALA A 31 1.24 -7.83 -0.11
N THR A 32 1.43 -7.46 1.16
CA THR A 32 1.47 -6.04 1.59
C THR A 32 2.62 -5.29 0.90
N ILE A 33 3.81 -5.89 0.85
CA ILE A 33 4.97 -5.24 0.21
C ILE A 33 4.84 -5.20 -1.31
N HIS A 34 4.26 -6.23 -1.95
CA HIS A 34 3.88 -6.20 -3.36
C HIS A 34 2.95 -5.00 -3.66
N ALA A 35 1.92 -4.81 -2.83
CA ALA A 35 1.00 -3.68 -2.94
C ALA A 35 1.71 -2.33 -2.69
N ARG A 36 2.64 -2.27 -1.72
CA ARG A 36 3.47 -1.08 -1.45
C ARG A 36 4.29 -0.66 -2.66
N TYR A 37 4.88 -1.60 -3.39
CA TYR A 37 5.64 -1.27 -4.61
C TYR A 37 4.78 -0.99 -5.84
N GLY A 38 3.46 -0.95 -5.70
CA GLY A 38 2.58 -0.60 -6.82
C GLY A 38 2.12 -1.80 -7.65
N GLY A 39 2.38 -3.04 -7.21
CA GLY A 39 1.98 -4.25 -7.91
C GLY A 39 0.48 -4.35 -8.17
N LYS A 40 0.08 -5.18 -9.15
CA LYS A 40 -1.31 -5.29 -9.63
C LYS A 40 -1.85 -6.70 -9.34
N PRO A 41 -2.48 -6.96 -8.18
CA PRO A 41 -2.76 -8.33 -7.74
C PRO A 41 -3.62 -9.16 -8.70
N LYS A 42 -4.53 -8.52 -9.44
CA LYS A 42 -5.38 -9.21 -10.42
C LYS A 42 -4.67 -9.59 -11.73
N LYS A 43 -3.46 -9.07 -11.97
CA LYS A 43 -2.72 -9.20 -13.23
C LYS A 43 -1.35 -9.84 -13.07
N ASP A 44 -0.92 -10.07 -11.83
CA ASP A 44 0.45 -10.49 -11.54
C ASP A 44 0.46 -11.97 -11.14
N PRO A 45 0.91 -12.87 -12.04
CA PRO A 45 0.90 -14.29 -11.77
C PRO A 45 1.86 -14.71 -10.66
N VAL A 46 2.86 -13.87 -10.30
CA VAL A 46 3.84 -14.18 -9.25
C VAL A 46 3.18 -14.45 -7.89
N LEU A 47 1.99 -13.90 -7.67
CA LEU A 47 1.27 -14.07 -6.42
C LEU A 47 0.82 -15.51 -6.20
N HIS A 48 0.61 -16.26 -7.27
CA HIS A 48 0.11 -17.63 -7.20
C HIS A 48 1.27 -18.65 -7.15
N PRO A 49 1.08 -19.78 -6.43
CA PRO A 49 -0.12 -20.16 -5.68
C PRO A 49 -0.18 -19.58 -4.26
N ALA A 50 0.89 -18.92 -3.79
CA ALA A 50 1.04 -18.52 -2.39
C ALA A 50 -0.13 -17.66 -1.86
N ILE A 51 -0.63 -16.72 -2.66
CA ILE A 51 -1.75 -15.83 -2.32
C ILE A 51 -3.05 -16.59 -2.02
N ASP A 52 -3.15 -17.85 -2.45
CA ASP A 52 -4.32 -18.69 -2.21
C ASP A 52 -4.44 -19.17 -0.76
N LEU A 53 -3.36 -19.06 0.02
CA LEU A 53 -3.39 -19.23 1.49
C LEU A 53 -4.15 -18.09 2.20
N LEU A 54 -4.36 -16.94 1.54
CA LEU A 54 -5.08 -15.82 2.14
C LEU A 54 -6.57 -15.86 1.80
N THR A 55 -7.41 -15.58 2.79
CA THR A 55 -8.83 -15.28 2.58
C THR A 55 -9.02 -13.98 1.78
N PRO A 56 -10.18 -13.77 1.12
CA PRO A 56 -10.46 -12.52 0.42
C PRO A 56 -10.31 -11.27 1.31
N SER A 57 -10.66 -11.37 2.60
CA SER A 57 -10.51 -10.29 3.57
C SER A 57 -9.03 -9.98 3.85
N GLN A 58 -8.21 -11.01 4.07
CA GLN A 58 -6.76 -10.86 4.27
C GLN A 58 -6.07 -10.27 3.03
N ARG A 59 -6.45 -10.70 1.83
CA ARG A 59 -5.94 -10.12 0.56
C ARG A 59 -6.30 -8.63 0.45
N ARG A 60 -7.54 -8.27 0.80
CA ARG A 60 -7.98 -6.86 0.80
C ARG A 60 -7.23 -6.04 1.84
N HIS A 61 -7.06 -6.56 3.05
CA HIS A 61 -6.31 -5.88 4.11
C HIS A 61 -4.85 -5.62 3.71
N ALA A 62 -4.17 -6.63 3.16
CA ALA A 62 -2.80 -6.49 2.66
C ALA A 62 -2.70 -5.43 1.55
N LEU A 63 -3.66 -5.41 0.64
CA LEU A 63 -3.76 -4.40 -0.40
C LEU A 63 -3.94 -2.99 0.17
N ILE A 64 -4.89 -2.79 1.11
CA ILE A 64 -5.14 -1.48 1.74
C ILE A 64 -3.87 -0.98 2.43
N LEU A 65 -3.25 -1.80 3.28
CA LEU A 65 -2.05 -1.43 4.02
C LEU A 65 -0.90 -1.06 3.09
N GLY A 66 -0.64 -1.87 2.06
CA GLY A 66 0.39 -1.56 1.07
C GLY A 66 0.11 -0.28 0.29
N ARG A 67 -1.16 0.00 -0.06
CA ARG A 67 -1.53 1.26 -0.72
C ARG A 67 -1.39 2.47 0.20
N ALA A 68 -1.74 2.35 1.47
CA ALA A 68 -1.53 3.40 2.46
C ALA A 68 -0.03 3.72 2.61
N MET A 69 0.82 2.69 2.75
CA MET A 69 2.28 2.86 2.77
C MET A 69 2.82 3.51 1.50
N LEU A 70 2.24 3.21 0.34
CA LEU A 70 2.63 3.82 -0.93
C LEU A 70 2.22 5.29 -1.03
N VAL A 71 1.06 5.69 -0.47
CA VAL A 71 0.68 7.10 -0.33
C VAL A 71 1.67 7.80 0.59
N ALA A 72 1.89 7.27 1.79
CA ALA A 72 2.82 7.81 2.79
C ALA A 72 4.23 8.00 2.22
N TYR A 73 4.78 7.00 1.52
CA TYR A 73 6.10 7.09 0.90
C TYR A 73 6.18 8.17 -0.18
N ARG A 74 5.12 8.32 -0.99
CA ARG A 74 5.09 9.31 -2.07
C ARG A 74 4.92 10.73 -1.56
N PHE A 75 4.12 10.89 -0.51
CA PHE A 75 3.90 12.18 0.13
C PHE A 75 5.14 12.64 0.91
N SER A 76 5.67 11.78 1.79
CA SER A 76 6.79 12.15 2.67
C SER A 76 8.14 12.23 1.97
N GLY A 77 8.31 11.59 0.80
CA GLY A 77 9.62 11.44 0.20
C GLY A 77 10.62 10.66 1.07
N SER A 78 10.14 9.89 2.06
CA SER A 78 10.94 9.27 3.13
C SER A 78 11.55 10.25 4.14
N VAL A 79 10.98 11.44 4.29
CA VAL A 79 11.32 12.39 5.36
C VAL A 79 10.36 12.16 6.53
N PRO A 80 10.85 11.66 7.69
CA PRO A 80 10.02 11.36 8.85
C PRO A 80 9.16 12.54 9.32
N GLU A 81 9.74 13.73 9.37
CA GLU A 81 9.07 14.96 9.84
C GLU A 81 7.88 15.35 8.95
N ILE A 82 7.97 15.07 7.64
CA ILE A 82 6.84 15.29 6.72
C ILE A 82 5.74 14.26 6.98
N LEU A 83 6.09 13.00 7.24
CA LEU A 83 5.11 11.96 7.52
C LEU A 83 4.38 12.23 8.85
N ASP A 84 5.10 12.65 9.88
CA ASP A 84 4.57 12.94 11.22
C ASP A 84 3.60 14.14 11.20
N ALA A 85 3.76 15.06 10.24
CA ALA A 85 2.86 16.18 10.01
C ALA A 85 1.68 15.84 9.08
N SER A 86 1.28 14.56 9.01
CA SER A 86 0.17 14.11 8.17
C SER A 86 -0.55 12.90 8.73
N HIS A 87 -1.83 12.75 8.37
CA HIS A 87 -2.59 11.55 8.69
C HIS A 87 -3.64 11.23 7.63
N LEU A 88 -4.06 9.96 7.58
CA LEU A 88 -5.19 9.53 6.74
C LEU A 88 -6.46 9.44 7.59
N ALA A 89 -7.48 10.20 7.21
CA ALA A 89 -8.84 10.02 7.71
C ALA A 89 -9.60 9.13 6.72
N ILE A 90 -10.20 8.04 7.21
CA ILE A 90 -10.99 7.10 6.40
C ILE A 90 -12.40 7.07 6.98
N THR A 91 -13.40 7.31 6.13
CA THR A 91 -14.82 7.15 6.43
C THR A 91 -15.42 6.07 5.54
N ASP A 92 -16.73 5.85 5.65
CA ASP A 92 -17.45 4.93 4.76
C ASP A 92 -17.53 5.44 3.31
N ASP A 93 -17.41 6.75 3.09
CA ASP A 93 -17.61 7.40 1.79
C ASP A 93 -16.33 7.97 1.16
N ASP A 94 -15.33 8.31 1.99
CA ASP A 94 -14.12 8.99 1.53
C ASP A 94 -12.84 8.58 2.25
N VAL A 95 -11.71 8.90 1.61
CA VAL A 95 -10.38 8.89 2.24
C VAL A 95 -9.69 10.24 2.01
N THR A 96 -9.28 10.87 3.10
CA THR A 96 -8.64 12.19 3.10
C THR A 96 -7.23 12.08 3.65
N LEU A 97 -6.26 12.67 2.94
CA LEU A 97 -4.92 12.92 3.46
C LEU A 97 -4.88 14.33 4.04
N HIS A 98 -4.75 14.45 5.36
CA HIS A 98 -4.58 15.71 6.07
C HIS A 98 -3.09 16.06 6.20
N VAL A 99 -2.75 17.32 5.99
CA VAL A 99 -1.38 17.85 6.11
C VAL A 99 -1.37 19.07 7.02
N ASP A 100 -0.66 18.99 8.14
CA ASP A 100 -0.74 19.99 9.22
C ASP A 100 0.12 21.26 8.94
N HIS A 101 1.02 21.22 7.95
CA HIS A 101 1.82 22.38 7.53
C HIS A 101 1.85 22.53 6.00
N PRO A 102 1.15 23.54 5.44
CA PRO A 102 0.99 23.69 4.00
C PRO A 102 2.11 24.55 3.40
N THR A 103 3.35 24.06 3.38
CA THR A 103 4.44 24.78 2.68
C THR A 103 4.76 24.19 1.31
N THR A 104 3.74 23.68 0.61
CA THR A 104 3.76 22.98 -0.70
C THR A 104 3.77 21.46 -0.54
N ILE A 105 2.64 20.83 -0.86
CA ILE A 105 2.52 19.36 -0.94
C ILE A 105 3.39 18.89 -2.11
N PRO A 106 4.51 18.19 -1.86
CA PRO A 106 5.38 17.74 -2.93
C PRO A 106 4.61 16.79 -3.85
N ASP A 107 4.67 17.03 -5.16
CA ASP A 107 4.15 16.10 -6.19
C ASP A 107 2.66 15.72 -6.01
N SER A 108 1.80 16.74 -5.90
CA SER A 108 0.35 16.57 -5.63
C SER A 108 -0.35 15.62 -6.60
N ASP A 109 0.05 15.55 -7.87
CA ASP A 109 -0.52 14.64 -8.86
C ASP A 109 -0.11 13.18 -8.62
N ALA A 110 1.17 12.90 -8.33
CA ALA A 110 1.58 11.55 -8.00
C ALA A 110 0.93 11.08 -6.69
N VAL A 111 0.86 11.94 -5.66
CA VAL A 111 0.20 11.64 -4.39
C VAL A 111 -1.29 11.37 -4.63
N ARG A 112 -1.99 12.25 -5.37
CA ARG A 112 -3.41 12.07 -5.74
C ARG A 112 -3.65 10.77 -6.50
N ALA A 113 -2.76 10.40 -7.42
CA ALA A 113 -2.85 9.14 -8.15
C ALA A 113 -2.71 7.91 -7.23
N ARG A 114 -1.92 8.00 -6.15
CA ARG A 114 -1.78 6.90 -5.17
C ARG A 114 -2.96 6.87 -4.20
N LEU A 115 -3.45 8.04 -3.78
CA LEU A 115 -4.64 8.16 -2.94
C LEU A 115 -5.88 7.58 -3.66
N LYS A 116 -6.05 7.83 -4.95
CA LYS A 116 -7.08 7.19 -5.78
C LYS A 116 -7.00 5.66 -5.76
N ARG A 117 -5.79 5.09 -5.73
CA ARG A 117 -5.60 3.63 -5.66
C ARG A 117 -5.95 3.09 -4.28
N LEU A 118 -5.67 3.85 -3.22
CA LEU A 118 -6.09 3.51 -1.85
C LEU A 118 -7.62 3.55 -1.74
N ALA A 119 -8.27 4.62 -2.22
CA ALA A 119 -9.73 4.75 -2.26
C ALA A 119 -10.40 3.54 -2.93
N LYS A 120 -9.87 3.11 -4.09
CA LYS A 120 -10.36 1.90 -4.78
C LYS A 120 -10.19 0.61 -3.97
N ALA A 121 -9.13 0.49 -3.17
CA ALA A 121 -8.92 -0.68 -2.30
C ALA A 121 -9.88 -0.66 -1.08
N LEU A 122 -10.12 0.53 -0.53
CA LEU A 122 -11.09 0.80 0.51
C LEU A 122 -12.54 0.68 0.01
N LYS A 123 -12.79 0.78 -1.30
CA LYS A 123 -14.12 0.81 -1.93
C LYS A 123 -14.93 2.07 -1.56
N VAL A 124 -14.25 3.17 -1.28
CA VAL A 124 -14.85 4.49 -1.06
C VAL A 124 -14.93 5.26 -2.38
N LYS A 125 -15.85 6.22 -2.47
CA LYS A 125 -16.13 6.96 -3.72
C LYS A 125 -15.21 8.16 -3.88
N GLU A 126 -14.97 8.87 -2.79
CA GLU A 126 -14.27 10.15 -2.80
C GLU A 126 -12.86 10.03 -2.24
N PHE A 127 -11.97 10.91 -2.70
CA PHE A 127 -10.64 11.06 -2.13
C PHE A 127 -10.10 12.47 -2.32
N ARG A 128 -9.46 13.02 -1.30
CA ARG A 128 -8.96 14.40 -1.32
C ARG A 128 -7.72 14.58 -0.44
N ILE A 129 -7.02 15.68 -0.67
CA ILE A 129 -5.87 16.11 0.11
C ILE A 129 -6.25 17.46 0.71
N MET A 130 -6.09 17.61 2.02
CA MET A 130 -6.51 18.78 2.81
C MET A 130 -5.35 19.33 3.63
#